data_AF-A0A6I5RIK0-F1
#
_entry.id   AF-A0A6I5RIK0-F1
#
_cell.length_a   1.000
_cell.length_b   1.000
_cell.length_c   1.000
_cell.angle_alpha   90.00
_cell.angle_beta   90.00
_cell.angle_gamma   90.00
#
_symmetry.space_group_name_H-M   'P 1'
#
loop_
_entity.id
_entity.type
_entity.pdbx_description
1 polymer ?
#
loop_
_entity_poly.entity_id
_entity_poly.type
_entity_poly.pdbx_seq_one_letter_code
_entity_poly.pdbx_strand_id
1 'polypeptide(L)'
;HVVFGIPVALGPLLTRLGQFPRSLEEAAYDLGAKPTQVFLDVVFPYIRSAVIAAALLAFTLSFDEVVVTIFLTGRDNTLPMEIWGRLRTSITPEIAAIATVVLLTSTVLVLLSQRISARDSA
;
A
#
# COMPACT_ATOMS: atom_id res chain seq x y z
N HIS A 1 -8.72 -4.84 9.07
CA HIS A 1 -8.02 -4.06 8.03
C HIS A 1 -7.12 -2.97 8.60
N VAL A 2 -7.62 -1.82 9.10
CA VAL A 2 -6.75 -0.71 9.54
C VAL A 2 -5.77 -1.08 10.67
N VAL A 3 -6.22 -1.86 11.66
CA VAL A 3 -5.40 -2.28 12.82
C VAL A 3 -4.13 -3.03 12.40
N PHE A 4 -4.20 -3.89 11.38
CA PHE A 4 -3.05 -4.62 10.86
C PHE A 4 -2.34 -3.85 9.74
N GLY A 5 -3.07 -3.09 8.91
CA GLY A 5 -2.49 -2.34 7.80
C GLY A 5 -1.56 -1.21 8.22
N ILE A 6 -1.89 -0.47 9.29
CA ILE A 6 -1.09 0.66 9.78
C ILE A 6 0.36 0.28 10.11
N PRO A 7 0.64 -0.69 11.00
CA PRO A 7 2.03 -0.99 11.39
C PRO A 7 2.87 -1.46 10.22
N VAL A 8 2.27 -2.20 9.29
CA VAL A 8 2.97 -2.72 8.11
C VAL A 8 3.23 -1.61 7.08
N ALA A 9 2.31 -0.66 6.92
CA ALA A 9 2.52 0.52 6.08
C ALA A 9 3.52 1.52 6.69
N LEU A 10 3.53 1.67 8.02
CA LEU A 10 4.39 2.62 8.72
C LEU A 10 5.87 2.26 8.62
N GLY A 11 6.23 0.97 8.61
CA GLY A 11 7.64 0.55 8.54
C GLY A 11 8.40 1.20 7.37
N PRO A 12 8.00 0.98 6.11
CA PRO A 12 8.63 1.58 4.94
C PRO A 12 8.64 3.12 4.97
N LEU A 13 7.55 3.73 5.46
CA LEU A 13 7.43 5.19 5.57
C LEU A 13 8.45 5.77 6.54
N LEU A 14 8.56 5.20 7.74
CA LEU A 14 9.48 5.64 8.77
C LEU A 14 10.93 5.44 8.33
N THR A 15 11.23 4.33 7.65
CA THR A 15 12.56 4.10 7.07
C THR A 15 12.92 5.18 6.05
N ARG A 16 12.00 5.52 5.12
CA ARG A 16 12.28 6.54 4.10
C ARG A 16 12.39 7.94 4.71
N LEU A 17 11.54 8.25 5.68
CA LEU A 17 11.59 9.54 6.39
C LEU A 17 12.87 9.68 7.23
N GLY A 18 13.34 8.59 7.84
CA GLY A 18 14.62 8.56 8.57
C GLY A 18 15.85 8.78 7.68
N GLN A 19 15.73 8.50 6.38
CA GLN A 19 16.76 8.78 5.38
C GLN A 19 16.66 10.17 4.75
N PHE A 20 15.64 10.97 5.10
CA PHE A 20 15.45 12.30 4.51
C PHE A 20 16.52 13.28 5.01
N PRO A 21 17.28 13.94 4.11
CA PRO A 21 18.28 14.92 4.51
C PRO A 21 17.62 16.21 5.00
N ARG A 22 17.78 16.52 6.29
CA ARG A 22 17.24 17.74 6.93
C ARG A 22 17.69 19.04 6.26
N SER A 23 18.86 19.04 5.62
CA SER A 23 19.37 20.21 4.89
C SER A 23 18.46 20.67 3.76
N LEU A 24 17.68 19.78 3.13
CA LEU A 24 16.69 20.17 2.12
C LEU A 24 15.51 20.93 2.72
N GLU A 25 15.11 20.55 3.94
CA GLU A 25 14.06 21.22 4.69
C GLU A 25 14.50 22.60 5.16
N GLU A 26 15.69 22.67 5.75
CA GLU A 26 16.33 23.91 6.21
C GLU A 26 16.51 24.91 5.05
N ALA A 27 17.02 24.45 3.91
CA ALA A 27 17.18 25.30 2.72
C ALA A 27 15.83 25.85 2.19
N ALA A 28 14.74 25.08 2.29
CA ALA A 28 13.42 25.55 1.90
C ALA A 28 12.89 26.64 2.85
N TYR A 29 13.15 26.51 4.15
CA TYR A 29 12.83 27.55 5.12
C TYR A 29 13.68 28.81 4.93
N ASP A 30 14.97 28.67 4.59
CA ASP A 30 15.85 29.80 4.29
C ASP A 30 15.39 30.61 3.08
N LEU A 31 14.74 29.95 2.11
CA LEU A 31 14.10 30.59 0.96
C LEU A 31 12.72 31.21 1.28
N GLY A 32 12.28 31.15 2.54
CA GLY A 32 11.02 31.73 3.00
C GLY A 32 9.78 30.87 2.74
N ALA A 33 9.94 29.56 2.48
CA ALA A 33 8.81 28.66 2.28
C ALA A 33 8.02 28.44 3.59
N LYS A 34 6.69 28.36 3.48
CA LYS A 34 5.81 28.02 4.61
C LYS A 34 5.86 26.51 4.88
N PRO A 35 5.58 26.03 6.12
CA PRO A 35 5.62 24.60 6.46
C PRO A 35 4.79 23.70 5.53
N THR A 36 3.64 24.18 5.04
CA THR A 36 2.81 23.44 4.07
C THR A 36 3.47 23.30 2.70
N GLN A 37 4.19 24.33 2.24
CA GLN A 37 4.96 24.30 0.99
C GLN A 37 6.16 23.36 1.13
N VAL A 38 6.90 23.46 2.23
CA VAL A 38 8.02 22.56 2.52
C VAL A 38 7.55 21.10 2.51
N PHE A 39 6.40 20.81 3.12
CA PHE A 39 5.84 19.46 3.07
C PHE A 39 5.45 19.04 1.65
N LEU A 40 4.67 19.82 0.92
CA LEU A 40 4.12 19.43 -0.38
C LEU A 40 5.17 19.39 -1.51
N ASP A 41 6.15 20.30 -1.46
CA ASP A 41 7.11 20.51 -2.55
C ASP A 41 8.46 19.83 -2.30
N VAL A 42 8.81 19.54 -1.03
CA VAL A 42 10.11 18.93 -0.67
C VAL A 42 9.95 17.56 -0.03
N VAL A 43 9.23 17.49 1.10
CA VAL A 43 9.14 16.25 1.89
C VAL A 43 8.30 15.18 1.17
N PHE A 44 7.08 15.54 0.73
CA PHE A 44 6.15 14.62 0.10
C PHE A 44 6.70 14.02 -1.19
N PRO A 45 7.28 14.80 -2.13
CA PRO A 45 7.88 14.24 -3.33
C PRO A 45 9.06 13.31 -3.03
N TYR A 46 9.80 13.55 -1.96
CA TYR A 46 10.89 12.66 -1.52
C TYR A 46 10.38 11.30 -1.01
N ILE A 47 9.31 11.31 -0.22
CA ILE A 47 8.73 10.07 0.35
C ILE A 47 7.67 9.43 -0.54
N ARG A 48 7.29 10.03 -1.69
CA ARG A 48 6.18 9.58 -2.54
C ARG A 48 6.26 8.11 -2.95
N SER A 49 7.47 7.61 -3.25
CA SER A 49 7.68 6.21 -3.64
C SER A 49 7.49 5.27 -2.46
N ALA A 50 7.90 5.67 -1.25
CA ALA A 50 7.61 4.93 -0.03
C ALA A 50 6.11 4.95 0.33
N VAL A 51 5.41 6.07 0.08
CA VAL A 51 3.95 6.17 0.27
C VAL A 51 3.22 5.20 -0.67
N ILE A 52 3.59 5.18 -1.95
CA ILE A 52 2.99 4.25 -2.93
C ILE A 52 3.27 2.79 -2.54
N ALA A 53 4.51 2.47 -2.17
CA ALA A 53 4.89 1.12 -1.75
C ALA A 53 4.12 0.67 -0.49
N ALA A 54 4.05 1.53 0.53
CA ALA A 54 3.31 1.27 1.76
C ALA A 54 1.81 1.10 1.52
N ALA A 55 1.22 1.92 0.64
CA ALA A 55 -0.19 1.81 0.27
C ALA A 55 -0.52 0.48 -0.43
N LEU A 56 0.31 0.06 -1.37
CA LEU A 56 0.13 -1.23 -2.06
C LEU A 56 0.27 -2.42 -1.12
N LEU A 57 1.22 -2.33 -0.19
CA LEU A 57 1.45 -3.38 0.79
C LEU A 57 0.29 -3.47 1.78
N ALA A 58 -0.22 -2.33 2.26
CA ALA A 58 -1.43 -2.29 3.09
C ALA A 58 -2.68 -2.82 2.36
N PHE A 59 -2.84 -2.48 1.08
CA PHE A 59 -3.92 -3.01 0.24
C PHE A 59 -3.83 -4.53 0.09
N THR A 60 -2.63 -5.04 -0.21
CA THR A 60 -2.37 -6.47 -0.36
C THR A 60 -2.73 -7.22 0.92
N LEU A 61 -2.26 -6.73 2.07
CA LEU A 61 -2.58 -7.31 3.37
C LEU A 61 -4.08 -7.25 3.68
N SER A 62 -4.73 -6.12 3.38
CA SER A 62 -6.17 -5.97 3.60
C SER A 62 -6.99 -6.95 2.77
N PHE A 63 -6.54 -7.27 1.55
CA PHE A 63 -7.22 -8.23 0.69
C PHE A 63 -7.05 -9.68 1.18
N ASP A 64 -5.95 -9.98 1.88
CA ASP A 64 -5.62 -11.30 2.43
C ASP A 64 -6.29 -11.60 3.79
N GLU A 65 -6.97 -10.63 4.40
CA GLU A 65 -7.55 -10.75 5.75
C GLU A 65 -8.86 -11.55 5.83
N VAL A 66 -9.13 -12.47 4.90
CA VAL A 66 -10.43 -13.17 4.78
C VAL A 66 -10.88 -13.82 6.09
N VAL A 67 -9.98 -14.52 6.78
CA VAL A 67 -10.30 -15.23 8.03
C VAL A 67 -10.76 -14.26 9.11
N VAL A 68 -10.00 -13.18 9.32
CA VAL A 68 -10.33 -12.15 10.31
C VAL A 68 -11.64 -11.47 9.94
N THR A 69 -11.83 -11.10 8.66
CA THR A 69 -13.03 -10.40 8.20
C THR A 69 -14.30 -11.23 8.39
N ILE A 70 -14.25 -12.56 8.23
CA ILE A 70 -15.41 -13.45 8.48
C ILE A 70 -15.84 -13.43 9.95
N PHE A 71 -14.89 -13.34 10.90
CA PHE A 71 -15.23 -13.29 12.32
C PHE A 71 -15.75 -11.92 12.77
N LEU A 72 -15.42 -10.85 12.05
CA LEU A 72 -15.80 -9.47 12.39
C LEU A 72 -16.99 -8.94 11.58
N THR A 73 -17.33 -9.57 10.45
CA THR A 73 -18.39 -9.12 9.55
C THR A 73 -19.57 -10.10 9.58
N GLY A 74 -20.80 -9.57 9.62
CA GLY A 74 -22.00 -10.39 9.76
C GLY A 74 -22.65 -10.77 8.43
N ARG A 75 -23.35 -9.81 7.81
CA ARG A 75 -24.26 -10.08 6.69
C ARG A 75 -23.70 -9.70 5.32
N ASP A 76 -22.67 -8.85 5.30
CA ASP A 76 -22.10 -8.30 4.08
C ASP A 76 -20.83 -9.06 3.69
N ASN A 77 -20.85 -9.69 2.52
CA ASN A 77 -19.68 -10.38 1.99
C ASN A 77 -18.81 -9.42 1.17
N THR A 78 -17.52 -9.34 1.48
CA THR A 78 -16.52 -8.75 0.59
C THR A 78 -16.19 -9.75 -0.53
N LEU A 79 -15.64 -9.26 -1.64
CA LEU A 79 -15.23 -10.12 -2.75
C LEU A 79 -14.35 -11.32 -2.32
N PRO A 80 -13.33 -11.15 -1.44
CA PRO A 80 -12.56 -12.28 -0.92
C PRO A 80 -13.38 -13.29 -0.10
N MET A 81 -14.33 -12.82 0.71
CA MET A 81 -15.20 -13.70 1.51
C MET A 81 -16.14 -14.52 0.63
N GLU A 82 -16.67 -13.92 -0.44
CA GLU A 82 -17.51 -14.63 -1.42
C GLU A 82 -16.72 -15.71 -2.17
N ILE A 83 -15.50 -15.39 -2.62
CA ILE A 83 -14.59 -16.36 -3.24
C ILE A 83 -14.32 -17.53 -2.29
N TRP A 84 -13.99 -17.22 -1.03
CA TRP A 84 -13.73 -18.23 0.00
C TRP A 84 -14.95 -19.11 0.30
N GLY A 85 -16.14 -18.51 0.39
CA GLY A 85 -17.39 -19.22 0.60
C GLY A 85 -17.69 -20.21 -0.53
N ARG A 86 -17.53 -19.79 -1.80
CA ARG A 86 -17.74 -20.66 -2.97
C ARG A 86 -16.73 -21.79 -3.06
N LEU A 87 -15.47 -21.54 -2.69
CA LEU A 87 -14.43 -22.56 -2.70
C LEU A 87 -14.76 -23.76 -1.78
N ARG A 88 -15.55 -23.53 -0.72
CA ARG A 88 -16.01 -24.60 0.19
C ARG A 88 -17.17 -25.43 -0.36
N THR A 89 -17.99 -24.87 -1.26
CA THR A 89 -19.18 -25.54 -1.81
C THR A 89 -18.91 -26.21 -3.15
N SER A 90 -18.11 -25.61 -4.04
CA SER A 90 -17.66 -26.22 -5.31
C SER A 90 -16.54 -25.37 -5.95
N ILE A 91 -15.47 -26.01 -6.42
CA ILE A 91 -14.42 -25.32 -7.19
C ILE A 91 -14.91 -25.17 -8.63
N THR A 92 -15.32 -23.96 -9.02
CA THR A 92 -15.68 -23.65 -10.41
C THR A 92 -14.51 -22.97 -11.14
N PRO A 93 -14.38 -23.12 -12.48
CA PRO A 93 -13.37 -22.42 -13.27
C PRO A 93 -13.41 -20.89 -13.12
N GLU A 94 -14.58 -20.33 -12.77
CA GLU A 94 -14.78 -18.89 -12.57
C GLU A 94 -13.97 -18.36 -11.38
N ILE A 95 -13.87 -19.14 -10.30
CA ILE A 95 -13.10 -18.76 -9.11
C ILE A 95 -11.61 -18.69 -9.44
N ALA A 96 -11.12 -19.68 -10.20
CA ALA A 96 -9.71 -19.70 -10.65
C ALA A 96 -9.39 -18.51 -11.57
N ALA A 97 -10.33 -18.11 -12.43
CA ALA A 97 -10.18 -16.92 -13.27
C ALA A 97 -10.06 -15.64 -12.43
N ILE A 98 -10.95 -15.44 -11.45
CA ILE A 98 -10.92 -14.24 -10.58
C ILE A 98 -9.62 -14.20 -9.77
N ALA A 99 -9.21 -15.33 -9.17
CA ALA A 99 -7.96 -15.41 -8.41
C ALA A 99 -6.74 -15.05 -9.27
N THR A 100 -6.71 -15.51 -10.53
CA THR A 100 -5.63 -15.19 -11.47
C THR A 100 -5.61 -13.69 -11.81
N VAL A 101 -6.77 -13.06 -12.04
CA VAL A 101 -6.88 -11.63 -12.32
C VAL A 101 -6.38 -10.79 -11.14
N VAL A 102 -6.78 -11.14 -9.93
CA VAL A 102 -6.33 -10.45 -8.71
C VAL A 102 -4.82 -10.59 -8.54
N LEU A 103 -4.28 -11.80 -8.70
CA LEU A 103 -2.85 -12.07 -8.57
C LEU A 103 -2.01 -11.32 -9.60
N LEU A 104 -2.45 -11.31 -10.87
CA LEU A 104 -1.80 -10.56 -11.94
C LEU A 104 -1.84 -9.06 -11.67
N THR A 105 -3.00 -8.53 -11.24
CA THR A 105 -3.15 -7.10 -10.94
C THR A 105 -2.23 -6.67 -9.81
N SER A 106 -2.22 -7.42 -8.70
CA SER A 106 -1.34 -7.15 -7.56
C SER A 106 0.14 -7.23 -7.95
N THR A 107 0.52 -8.23 -8.74
CA THR A 107 1.91 -8.40 -9.21
C THR A 107 2.35 -7.24 -10.10
N VAL A 108 1.51 -6.82 -11.05
CA VAL A 108 1.78 -5.67 -11.92
C VAL A 108 1.94 -4.40 -11.09
N LEU A 109 1.06 -4.15 -10.12
CA LEU A 109 1.16 -2.96 -9.25
C LEU A 109 2.45 -2.94 -8.44
N VAL A 110 2.84 -4.08 -7.87
CA VAL A 110 4.11 -4.20 -7.11
C VAL A 110 5.31 -3.97 -8.03
N LEU A 111 5.34 -4.58 -9.22
CA LEU A 111 6.42 -4.38 -10.19
C LEU A 111 6.52 -2.91 -10.63
N LEU A 112 5.40 -2.24 -10.87
CA LEU A 112 5.38 -0.81 -11.19
C LEU A 112 5.92 0.03 -10.03
N SER A 113 5.51 -0.27 -8.79
CA SER A 113 6.02 0.41 -7.61
C SER A 113 7.53 0.23 -7.46
N GLN A 114 8.06 -0.98 -7.68
CA GLN A 114 9.50 -1.23 -7.64
C GLN A 114 10.24 -0.45 -8.72
N ARG A 115 9.69 -0.36 -9.94
CA ARG A 115 10.30 0.41 -11.04
C ARG A 115 10.35 1.91 -10.74
N ILE A 116 9.34 2.46 -10.07
CA ILE A 116 9.31 3.86 -9.65
C ILE A 116 10.34 4.09 -8.53
N SER A 117 10.37 3.23 -7.52
CA SER A 117 11.34 3.35 -6.42
C SER A 117 12.80 3.17 -6.86
N ALA A 118 13.06 2.29 -7.83
CA ALA A 118 14.40 2.08 -8.38
C ALA A 118 14.93 3.31 -9.13
N ARG A 119 14.04 4.10 -9.76
CA ARG A 119 14.39 5.36 -10.42
C ARG A 119 14.71 6.48 -9.44
N ASP A 120 14.08 6.49 -8.27
CA ASP A 120 14.36 7.47 -7.21
C ASP A 120 15.68 7.16 -6.46
N SER A 121 16.34 6.03 -6.72
CA SER A 121 17.57 5.58 -6.05
C SER A 121 18.85 5.65 -6.93
N ALA A 122 18.73 6.09 -8.19
CA ALA A 122 19.81 6.23 -9.17
C ALA A 122 20.03 7.72 -9.49
#